data_AF-A0A3M1H0L4-F1
#
_entry.id   AF-A0A3M1H0L4-F1
#
_cell.length_a   1.000
_cell.length_b   1.000
_cell.length_c   1.000
_cell.angle_alpha   90.00
_cell.angle_beta   90.00
_cell.angle_gamma   90.00
#
_symmetry.space_group_name_H-M   'P 1'
#
loop_
_entity.id
_entity.type
_entity.pdbx_description
1 polymer ?
#
loop_
_entity_poly.entity_id
_entity_poly.type
_entity_poly.pdbx_seq_one_letter_code
_entity_poly.pdbx_strand_id
1 'polypeptide(L)' 'MKIIGTTILSVRKDGKVAIGGDGQVTMGQTVCKHQAKKIRSLANGKVLVGFAGAVGDAFALLERFDEKLKSEP' A
#
# COMPACT_ATOMS: atom_id res chain seq x y z
N MET A 1 -5.66 -16.10 15.95
CA MET A 1 -6.81 -15.43 15.31
C MET A 1 -6.39 -15.00 13.89
N LYS A 2 -7.13 -15.35 12.84
CA LYS A 2 -6.74 -15.04 11.44
C LYS A 2 -7.22 -13.64 11.06
N ILE A 3 -6.31 -12.78 10.61
CA ILE A 3 -6.61 -11.45 10.07
C ILE A 3 -6.57 -11.56 8.55
N ILE A 4 -7.65 -11.17 7.88
CA ILE A 4 -7.66 -11.01 6.42
C ILE A 4 -7.44 -9.53 6.15
N GLY A 5 -6.30 -9.24 5.52
CA GLY A 5 -5.91 -7.89 5.13
C GLY A 5 -6.55 -7.46 3.82
N THR A 6 -6.31 -6.21 3.48
CA THR A 6 -6.66 -5.57 2.22
C THR A 6 -5.85 -6.14 1.05
N THR A 7 -6.43 -6.17 -0.14
CA THR A 7 -5.77 -6.46 -1.41
C THR A 7 -5.31 -5.17 -2.08
N ILE A 8 -4.10 -5.17 -2.62
CA ILE A 8 -3.58 -4.09 -3.47
C ILE A 8 -3.33 -4.67 -4.87
N LEU A 9 -3.79 -3.98 -5.90
CA LEU A 9 -3.61 -4.34 -7.31
C LEU A 9 -3.02 -3.16 -8.08
N SER A 10 -2.08 -3.44 -8.98
CA SER A 10 -1.51 -2.47 -9.93
C SER A 10 -1.70 -2.95 -11.35
N VAL A 11 -2.05 -2.04 -12.25
CA VAL A 11 -2.20 -2.29 -13.68
C VAL A 11 -1.37 -1.28 -14.45
N ARG A 12 -0.61 -1.76 -15.43
CA ARG A 12 0.09 -0.93 -16.41
C ARG A 12 -0.49 -1.19 -17.80
N LYS A 13 -0.91 -0.13 -18.48
CA LYS A 13 -1.45 -0.19 -19.84
C LYS A 13 -1.16 1.12 -20.56
N ASP A 14 -0.71 1.04 -21.81
CA ASP A 14 -0.49 2.19 -22.70
C ASP A 14 0.36 3.31 -22.06
N GLY A 15 1.46 2.93 -21.40
CA GLY A 15 2.37 3.86 -20.71
C GLY A 15 1.81 4.48 -19.42
N LYS A 16 0.58 4.13 -19.02
CA LYS A 16 -0.05 4.60 -17.78
C LYS A 16 -0.06 3.51 -16.72
N VAL A 17 0.01 3.92 -15.46
CA VAL A 17 -0.07 3.04 -14.29
C VAL A 17 -1.23 3.47 -13.42
N ALA A 18 -2.03 2.50 -12.99
CA ALA A 18 -3.07 2.68 -11.98
C ALA A 18 -2.82 1.69 -10.84
N ILE A 19 -3.07 2.14 -9.61
CA ILE A 19 -3.01 1.31 -8.41
C ILE A 19 -4.33 1.46 -7.64
N GLY A 20 -4.84 0.36 -7.14
CA GLY A 20 -6.10 0.30 -6.39
C GLY A 20 -6.02 -0.72 -5.28
N GLY A 21 -6.89 -0.60 -4.30
CA GLY A 21 -7.00 -1.56 -3.22
C GLY A 21 -8.27 -1.36 -2.44
N ASP A 22 -8.73 -2.41 -1.78
CA ASP A 22 -9.88 -2.30 -0.88
C ASP A 22 -9.46 -1.81 0.52
N GLY A 23 -10.44 -1.36 1.28
CA GLY A 23 -10.25 -0.84 2.64
C GLY A 23 -10.63 -1.84 3.74
N GLN A 24 -11.02 -3.06 3.39
CA GLN A 24 -11.61 -4.01 4.32
C GLN A 24 -10.53 -4.64 5.20
N VAL A 25 -10.73 -4.54 6.51
CA VAL A 25 -9.95 -5.29 7.50
C VAL A 25 -10.91 -6.17 8.27
N THR A 26 -10.71 -7.49 8.17
CA THR A 26 -11.59 -8.49 8.82
C THR A 26 -10.81 -9.23 9.91
N MET A 27 -11.37 -9.26 11.13
CA MET A 27 -10.85 -10.05 12.25
C MET A 27 -11.86 -11.13 12.60
N GLY A 28 -11.52 -12.41 12.34
CA GLY A 28 -12.49 -13.49 12.46
C GLY A 28 -13.59 -13.38 11.40
N GLN A 29 -14.84 -13.17 11.82
CA GLN A 29 -16.00 -12.96 10.93
C GLN A 29 -16.45 -11.48 10.87
N THR A 30 -15.77 -10.57 11.58
CA THR A 30 -16.21 -9.19 11.74
C THR A 30 -15.35 -8.23 10.93
N VAL A 31 -15.98 -7.33 10.17
CA VAL A 31 -15.30 -6.22 9.50
C VAL A 31 -15.04 -5.11 10.52
N CYS A 32 -13.76 -4.85 10.81
CA CYS A 32 -13.35 -3.88 11.84
C CYS A 32 -13.12 -2.47 11.27
N LYS A 33 -12.86 -2.32 9.98
CA LYS A 33 -12.60 -1.03 9.34
C LYS A 33 -12.96 -1.06 7.85
N HIS A 34 -13.62 -0.01 7.38
CA HIS A 34 -14.05 0.14 5.97
C HIS A 34 -13.10 1.00 5.12
N GLN A 35 -12.27 1.85 5.73
CA GLN A 35 -11.35 2.74 5.00
C GLN A 35 -9.94 2.66 5.57
N ALA A 36 -9.08 1.88 4.92
CA ALA A 36 -7.64 1.93 5.12
C ALA A 36 -6.99 2.64 3.91
N LYS A 37 -6.36 3.80 4.11
CA LYS A 37 -5.56 4.46 3.07
C LYS A 37 -4.18 3.79 3.00
N LYS A 38 -4.10 2.69 2.26
CA LYS A 38 -2.87 1.90 2.08
C LYS A 38 -2.11 2.18 0.79
N ILE A 39 -2.60 3.13 -0.01
CA ILE A 39 -1.92 3.64 -1.21
C ILE A 39 -1.41 5.04 -0.91
N ARG A 40 -0.15 5.32 -1.27
CA ARG A 40 0.53 6.61 -1.07
C ARG A 40 1.42 6.92 -2.26
N SER A 41 1.66 8.20 -2.49
CA SER A 41 2.65 8.68 -3.46
C SER A 41 3.94 9.10 -2.76
N LEU A 42 5.08 8.75 -3.35
CA LEU A 42 6.43 9.18 -2.95
C LEU A 42 7.07 10.02 -4.06
N ALA A 43 8.27 10.55 -3.79
CA ALA A 43 9.08 11.30 -4.76
C ALA A 43 8.28 12.38 -5.51
N ASN A 44 7.53 13.22 -4.78
CA ASN A 44 6.66 14.27 -5.33
C ASN A 44 5.65 13.77 -6.38
N GLY A 45 5.09 12.57 -6.18
CA GLY A 45 4.08 12.01 -7.07
C GLY A 45 4.62 11.17 -8.22
N LYS A 46 5.95 11.03 -8.35
CA LYS A 46 6.58 10.21 -9.39
C LYS A 46 6.45 8.71 -9.13
N VAL A 47 6.26 8.31 -7.89
CA VAL A 47 6.20 6.90 -7.48
C VAL A 47 4.91 6.62 -6.70
N LEU A 48 4.19 5.57 -7.08
CA LEU A 48 3.01 5.08 -6.37
C LEU A 48 3.37 3.82 -5.60
N VAL A 49 2.97 3.74 -4.33
CA VAL A 49 3.21 2.59 -3.45
C VAL A 49 1.91 2.16 -2.79
N GLY A 50 1.71 0.85 -2.67
CA GLY A 50 0.61 0.26 -1.90
C GLY A 50 1.08 -0.91 -1.06
N PHE A 51 0.54 -1.06 0.15
CA PHE A 51 0.95 -2.12 1.08
C PHE A 51 -0.25 -2.87 1.68
N ALA A 52 -0.37 -4.17 1.44
CA ALA A 52 -1.50 -4.99 1.90
C ALA A 52 -1.42 -5.40 3.39
N GLY A 53 -0.21 -5.42 3.96
CA GLY A 53 0.08 -6.00 5.28
C GLY A 53 -0.23 -5.10 6.48
N ALA A 54 0.44 -5.40 7.60
CA ALA A 54 0.34 -4.67 8.86
C ALA A 54 0.87 -3.24 8.73
N VAL A 55 0.29 -2.32 9.51
CA VAL A 55 0.64 -0.89 9.43
C VAL A 55 2.09 -0.63 9.85
N GLY A 56 2.60 -1.33 10.86
CA GLY A 56 3.99 -1.18 11.33
C GLY A 56 5.02 -1.52 10.26
N ASP A 57 4.90 -2.69 9.64
CA ASP A 57 5.78 -3.13 8.56
C ASP A 57 5.70 -2.20 7.34
N ALA A 58 4.50 -1.68 7.05
CA ALA A 58 4.30 -0.72 5.97
C ALA A 58 5.15 0.54 6.14
N PHE A 59 5.18 1.10 7.36
CA PHE A 59 5.98 2.30 7.65
C PHE A 59 7.47 2.03 7.50
N ALA A 60 7.98 0.95 8.09
CA ALA A 60 9.40 0.61 8.03
C ALA A 60 9.88 0.35 6.58
N LEU A 61 9.08 -0.35 5.77
CA LEU A 61 9.43 -0.63 4.37
C LEU A 61 9.34 0.62 3.50
N LEU A 62 8.35 1.48 3.72
CA LEU A 62 8.22 2.75 3.00
C LEU A 62 9.40 3.69 3.30
N GLU A 63 9.82 3.78 4.55
CA GLU A 63 10.98 4.60 4.95
C GLU A 63 12.26 4.13 4.25
N ARG A 64 12.57 2.84 4.34
CA ARG A 64 13.74 2.25 3.65
C ARG A 64 13.70 2.43 2.13
N PHE A 65 12.51 2.32 1.54
CA PHE A 65 12.34 2.51 0.10
C PHE A 65 12.54 3.98 -0.30
N ASP A 66 12.03 4.93 0.48
CA ASP A 66 12.22 6.37 0.25
C ASP A 66 13.70 6.78 0.39
N GLU A 67 14.41 6.24 1.38
CA GLU A 67 15.86 6.41 1.53
C GLU A 67 16.61 5.91 0.29
N LYS A 68 16.27 4.70 -0.18
CA LYS A 68 16.94 4.12 -1.35
C LYS A 68 16.67 4.92 -2.62
N LEU A 69 15.44 5.37 -2.83
CA LEU A 69 15.07 6.25 -3.94
C LEU A 69 15.82 7.58 -3.95
N LYS A 70 16.11 8.16 -2.78
CA LYS A 70 16.91 9.40 -2.70
C LYS A 70 18.38 9.17 -3.01
N SER A 71 18.90 7.98 -2.70
CA SER A 71 20.31 7.63 -2.92
C SER A 71 20.65 7.21 -4.36
N GLU A 72 19.65 6.87 -5.18
CA GLU A 72 19.79 6.40 -6.56
C GLU A 72 18.88 7.26 -7.46
N PRO A 73 19.36 8.40 -8.00
CA PRO A 73 18.55 9.34 -8.79
C PRO A 73 18.10 8.81 -10.15
#